data_AF-A0A7S1X359-F1
#
_entry.id   AF-A0A7S1X359-F1
#
_cell.length_a   1.000
_cell.length_b   1.000
_cell.length_c   1.000
_cell.angle_alpha   90.00
_cell.angle_beta   90.00
_cell.angle_gamma   90.00
#
_symmetry.space_group_name_H-M   'P 1'
#
loop_
_entity.id
_entity.type
_entity.pdbx_description
1 polymer ?
#
loop_
_entity_poly.entity_id
_entity_poly.type
_entity_poly.pdbx_seq_one_letter_code
_entity_poly.pdbx_strand_id
1 'polypeptide(L)'
;EGREKWQVGKATPLAPDDETPFLGEVRPGTSQAAVETNLFRAPAFPHSTQPTDFLLLRLPSGAMGLREFTGSFLVAQQLPNAKIPVPGGLVEKDFEEKR
;
A
#
# COMPACT_ATOMS: atom_id res chain seq x y z
N GLU A 1 -7.94 16.01 18.64
CA GLU A 1 -7.07 16.21 17.47
C GLU A 1 -7.57 15.29 16.36
N GLY A 2 -8.04 15.86 15.25
CA GLY A 2 -8.85 15.13 14.26
C GLY A 2 -7.96 14.43 13.23
N ARG A 3 -8.22 13.14 13.01
CA ARG A 3 -7.58 12.35 11.96
C ARG A 3 -7.78 13.04 10.60
N GLU A 4 -6.72 13.23 9.83
CA GLU A 4 -6.81 13.91 8.53
C GLU A 4 -7.69 13.13 7.56
N LYS A 5 -8.43 13.85 6.70
CA LYS A 5 -9.46 13.27 5.82
C LYS A 5 -8.94 12.15 4.91
N TRP A 6 -7.65 12.16 4.57
CA TRP A 6 -7.02 11.18 3.69
C TRP A 6 -6.56 9.91 4.42
N GLN A 7 -6.44 9.94 5.75
CA GLN A 7 -6.01 8.79 6.56
C GLN A 7 -7.16 7.81 6.76
N VAL A 8 -7.73 7.29 5.68
CA VAL A 8 -8.86 6.34 5.70
C VAL A 8 -8.38 4.89 5.64
N GLY A 9 -9.16 3.96 6.18
CA GLY A 9 -8.88 2.52 6.14
C GLY A 9 -9.96 1.69 6.84
N LYS A 10 -9.98 0.38 6.58
CA LYS A 10 -10.85 -0.57 7.28
C LYS A 10 -10.11 -1.14 8.49
N ALA A 11 -10.70 -1.03 9.68
CA ALA A 11 -10.18 -1.69 10.87
C ALA A 11 -10.58 -3.17 10.86
N THR A 12 -9.60 -4.04 11.03
CA THR A 12 -9.80 -5.48 11.24
C THR A 12 -9.28 -5.81 12.64
N PRO A 13 -10.16 -6.17 13.59
CA PRO A 13 -9.72 -6.58 14.93
C PRO A 13 -9.00 -7.92 14.84
N LEU A 14 -7.97 -8.09 15.67
CA LEU A 14 -7.27 -9.36 15.87
C LEU A 14 -7.66 -9.92 17.24
N ALA A 15 -8.05 -11.19 17.28
CA ALA A 15 -8.23 -11.93 18.52
C ALA A 15 -6.88 -12.22 19.18
N PRO A 16 -6.83 -12.50 20.50
CA PRO A 16 -5.57 -12.77 21.21
C PRO A 16 -4.78 -13.98 20.69
N ASP A 17 -5.47 -14.91 20.04
CA ASP A 17 -4.94 -16.15 19.46
C ASP A 17 -4.75 -16.08 17.93
N ASP A 18 -5.09 -14.95 17.30
CA ASP A 18 -4.87 -14.76 15.87
C ASP A 18 -3.37 -14.65 15.54
N GLU A 19 -2.96 -15.26 14.44
CA GLU A 19 -1.63 -15.01 13.88
C GLU A 19 -1.51 -13.57 13.40
N THR A 20 -0.36 -12.97 13.68
CA THR A 20 -0.10 -11.59 13.25
C THR A 20 0.02 -11.53 11.73
N PRO A 21 -0.56 -10.53 11.07
CA PRO A 21 -0.61 -10.49 9.60
C PRO A 21 0.75 -10.24 8.94
N PHE A 22 1.81 -10.00 9.72
CA PHE A 22 3.18 -9.74 9.29
C PHE A 22 4.15 -10.73 9.93
N LEU A 23 5.41 -10.73 9.49
CA LEU A 23 6.49 -11.46 10.15
C LEU A 23 6.80 -10.93 11.56
N GLY A 24 6.38 -9.70 11.87
CA GLY A 24 6.52 -9.08 13.19
C GLY A 24 5.19 -9.03 13.94
N GLU A 25 5.29 -8.87 15.26
CA GLU A 25 4.13 -8.88 16.15
C GLU A 25 3.36 -7.56 16.15
N VAL A 26 2.02 -7.63 16.12
CA VAL A 26 1.14 -6.50 16.44
C VAL A 26 0.72 -6.65 17.90
N ARG A 27 1.27 -5.82 18.79
CA ARG A 27 1.05 -5.96 20.23
C ARG A 27 -0.42 -5.72 20.61
N PRO A 28 -0.96 -6.41 21.63
CA PRO A 28 -2.29 -6.13 22.16
C PRO A 28 -2.47 -4.66 22.54
N GLY A 29 -3.63 -4.08 22.21
CA GLY A 29 -3.94 -2.67 22.45
C GLY A 29 -3.29 -1.68 21.48
N THR A 30 -2.51 -2.16 20.50
CA THR A 30 -1.92 -1.33 19.44
C THR A 30 -2.63 -1.55 18.11
N SER A 31 -2.41 -0.64 17.17
CA SER A 31 -2.89 -0.76 15.79
C SER A 31 -1.76 -0.51 14.81
N GLN A 32 -1.66 -1.32 13.76
CA GLN A 32 -0.74 -1.15 12.66
C GLN A 32 -1.53 -0.93 11.37
N ALA A 33 -1.31 0.21 10.69
CA ALA A 33 -1.87 0.41 9.36
C ALA A 33 -1.11 -0.46 8.34
N ALA A 34 -1.81 -0.91 7.30
CA ALA A 34 -1.28 -1.81 6.29
C ALA A 34 -1.81 -1.46 4.90
N VAL A 35 -0.97 -1.69 3.89
CA VAL A 35 -1.43 -1.84 2.51
C VAL A 35 -1.73 -3.31 2.27
N GLU A 36 -2.97 -3.61 1.90
CA GLU A 36 -3.46 -4.97 1.61
C GLU A 36 -3.84 -5.06 0.13
N THR A 37 -3.22 -6.00 -0.58
CA THR A 37 -3.55 -6.29 -1.99
C THR A 37 -3.45 -7.79 -2.24
N ASN A 38 -3.93 -8.23 -3.41
CA ASN A 38 -3.73 -9.62 -3.86
C ASN A 38 -2.26 -9.92 -4.18
N LEU A 39 -1.40 -8.92 -4.34
CA LEU A 39 0.01 -9.10 -4.68
C LEU A 39 0.90 -9.16 -3.44
N PHE A 40 0.65 -8.29 -2.48
CA PHE A 40 1.43 -8.19 -1.25
C PHE A 40 0.63 -7.55 -0.11
N ARG A 41 1.15 -7.72 1.09
CA ARG A 41 0.82 -6.99 2.29
C ARG A 41 2.05 -6.24 2.82
N ALA A 42 1.89 -5.03 3.34
CA ALA A 42 3.01 -4.30 3.94
C ALA A 42 2.54 -3.36 5.07
N PRO A 43 3.29 -3.22 6.17
CA PRO A 43 3.06 -2.16 7.15
C PRO A 43 3.15 -0.78 6.50
N ALA A 44 2.28 0.14 6.91
CA ALA A 44 2.22 1.50 6.39
C ALA A 44 2.19 2.54 7.51
N PHE A 45 2.87 3.67 7.30
CA PHE A 45 2.99 4.74 8.28
C PHE A 45 2.59 6.08 7.63
N PRO A 46 1.60 6.81 8.18
CA PRO A 46 1.18 8.09 7.61
C PRO A 46 2.24 9.17 7.87
N HIS A 47 2.48 10.01 6.86
CA HIS A 47 3.38 11.16 6.93
C HIS A 47 2.69 12.42 6.39
N SER A 48 2.78 13.51 7.14
CA SER A 48 2.38 14.85 6.68
C SER A 48 3.37 15.37 5.64
N THR A 49 2.87 16.22 4.74
CA THR A 49 3.63 16.83 3.66
C THR A 49 4.13 18.21 4.05
N GLN A 50 5.17 18.72 3.37
CA GLN A 50 5.57 20.11 3.56
C GLN A 50 4.64 21.04 2.77
N PRO A 51 4.43 22.30 3.22
CA PRO A 51 3.63 23.28 2.46
C PRO A 51 4.19 23.62 1.08
N THR A 52 5.44 23.25 0.82
CA THR A 52 6.14 23.41 -0.46
C THR A 52 5.86 22.26 -1.45
N ASP A 53 5.21 21.19 -0.99
CA ASP A 53 5.02 19.98 -1.80
C ASP A 53 3.67 20.02 -2.52
N PHE A 54 3.70 19.79 -3.83
CA PHE A 54 2.51 19.78 -4.68
C PHE A 54 2.55 18.63 -5.67
N LEU A 55 1.38 18.17 -6.11
CA LEU A 55 1.27 17.18 -7.17
C LEU A 55 1.04 17.86 -8.52
N LEU A 56 2.04 17.80 -9.39
CA LEU A 56 1.92 18.22 -10.78
C LEU A 56 1.39 17.06 -11.65
N LEU A 57 0.26 17.30 -12.29
CA LEU A 57 -0.42 16.36 -13.17
C LEU A 57 -0.23 16.79 -14.62
N ARG A 58 0.15 15.85 -15.48
CA ARG A 58 0.15 16.02 -16.94
C ARG A 58 -0.85 15.06 -17.56
N LEU A 59 -1.87 15.61 -18.22
CA LEU A 59 -2.87 14.82 -18.93
C LEU A 59 -2.36 14.40 -20.32
N PRO A 60 -2.89 13.31 -20.91
CA PRO A 60 -2.55 12.90 -22.27
C PRO A 60 -2.79 13.99 -23.32
N SER A 61 -3.75 14.88 -23.10
CA SER A 61 -4.03 16.05 -23.95
C SER A 61 -2.92 17.12 -23.93
N GLY A 62 -1.92 16.99 -23.05
CA GLY A 62 -0.89 17.99 -22.82
C GLY A 62 -1.27 19.06 -21.78
N ALA A 63 -2.51 19.04 -21.27
CA ALA A 63 -2.93 19.93 -20.19
C ALA A 63 -2.18 19.62 -18.89
N MET A 64 -1.85 20.67 -18.14
CA MET A 64 -1.18 20.60 -16.85
C MET A 64 -2.16 20.97 -15.73
N GLY A 65 -2.09 20.28 -14.60
CA GLY A 65 -2.88 20.58 -13.40
C GLY A 65 -2.00 20.54 -12.16
N LEU A 66 -2.27 21.41 -11.19
CA LEU A 66 -1.60 21.40 -9.89
C LEU A 66 -2.61 21.07 -8.80
N ARG A 67 -2.25 20.18 -7.89
CA ARG A 67 -3.08 19.81 -6.73
C ARG A 67 -2.27 19.89 -5.45
N GLU A 68 -2.96 20.23 -4.37
CA GLU A 68 -2.43 20.12 -3.01
C GLU A 68 -2.02 18.67 -2.73
N PHE A 69 -0.81 18.49 -2.20
CA PHE A 69 -0.34 17.20 -1.71
C PHE A 69 -0.61 17.14 -0.21
N THR A 70 -1.63 16.38 0.18
CA THR A 70 -2.20 16.44 1.55
C THR A 70 -1.58 15.45 2.53
N GLY A 71 -0.84 14.45 2.04
CA GLY A 71 -0.32 13.37 2.85
C GLY A 71 0.27 12.25 2.02
N SER A 72 1.05 11.39 2.68
CA SER A 72 1.57 10.17 2.09
C SER A 72 1.63 9.04 3.11
N PHE A 73 1.82 7.82 2.63
CA PHE A 73 2.17 6.68 3.47
C PHE A 73 3.56 6.19 3.08
N LEU A 74 4.42 6.00 4.08
CA LEU A 74 5.61 5.18 3.93
C LEU A 74 5.16 3.72 3.99
N VAL A 75 5.36 2.99 2.90
CA VAL A 75 5.07 1.55 2.82
C VAL A 75 6.37 0.81 3.07
N ALA A 76 6.38 -0.01 4.11
CA ALA A 76 7.55 -0.76 4.54
C ALA A 76 7.74 -2.04 3.72
N GLN A 77 8.50 -3.00 4.27
CA GLN A 77 8.78 -4.28 3.63
C GLN A 77 7.50 -5.01 3.22
N GLN A 78 7.47 -5.46 1.97
CA GLN A 78 6.39 -6.25 1.41
C GLN A 78 6.52 -7.72 1.80
N LEU A 79 5.42 -8.28 2.31
CA LEU A 79 5.18 -9.72 2.42
C LEU A 79 4.39 -10.17 1.17
N PRO A 80 5.00 -10.92 0.25
CA PRO A 80 4.35 -11.31 -1.00
C PRO A 80 3.19 -12.28 -0.77
N ASN A 81 2.05 -12.01 -1.39
CA ASN A 81 0.89 -12.91 -1.46
C ASN A 81 0.80 -13.63 -2.82
N ALA A 82 1.42 -13.06 -3.85
CA ALA A 82 1.50 -13.66 -5.19
C ALA A 82 2.93 -14.10 -5.51
N LYS A 83 3.07 -15.28 -6.14
CA LYS A 83 4.36 -15.72 -6.68
C LYS A 83 4.68 -14.97 -7.95
N ILE A 84 5.91 -14.47 -8.04
CA ILE A 84 6.42 -13.86 -9.27
C ILE A 84 6.78 -14.97 -10.25
N PRO A 85 6.31 -14.92 -11.51
CA PRO A 85 6.72 -15.88 -12.54
C PRO A 85 8.24 -15.89 -12.70
N VAL A 86 8.81 -17.08 -12.89
CA VAL A 86 10.24 -17.24 -13.16
C VAL A 86 10.51 -17.12 -14.65
N PRO A 87 11.62 -16.50 -15.08
CA PRO A 87 11.98 -16.41 -16.48
C PRO A 87 12.06 -17.80 -17.16
N GLY A 88 11.44 -17.93 -18.32
CA GLY A 88 11.33 -19.17 -19.08
C GLY A 88 10.36 -20.20 -18.48
N GLY A 89 9.70 -19.87 -17.37
CA GLY A 89 8.78 -20.74 -16.66
C GLY A 89 7.46 -20.94 -17.41
N LEU A 90 6.77 -22.04 -17.11
CA LEU A 90 5.47 -22.35 -17.72
C LEU A 90 4.43 -21.25 -17.48
N VAL A 91 4.40 -20.65 -16.29
CA VAL A 91 3.46 -19.56 -15.97
C VAL A 91 3.67 -18.32 -16.84
N GLU A 92 4.92 -17.98 -17.15
CA GLU A 92 5.24 -16.85 -18.04
C GLU A 92 4.80 -17.17 -19.47
N LYS A 93 5.15 -18.35 -19.98
CA LYS A 93 4.77 -18.80 -21.33
C LYS A 93 3.25 -18.85 -21.50
N ASP A 94 2.54 -19.45 -20.55
CA ASP A 94 1.08 -19.52 -20.55
C ASP A 94 0.44 -18.13 -20.53
N PHE A 95 1.06 -17.15 -19.84
CA PHE A 95 0.58 -15.77 -19.81
C PHE A 95 0.79 -15.07 -21.16
N GLU A 96 1.95 -15.25 -21.79
CA GLU A 96 2.24 -14.69 -23.11
C GLU A 96 1.34 -15.28 -24.20
N GLU A 97 1.06 -16.58 -24.16
CA GLU A 97 0.21 -17.26 -25.14
C GLU A 97 -1.28 -16.86 -25.04
N LYS A 98 -1.74 -16.45 -23.84
CA LYS A 98 -3.14 -16.07 -23.58
C LYS A 98 -3.41 -14.58 -23.77
N ARG A 99 -2.39 -13.77 -24.04
CA ARG A 99 -2.49 -12.32 -24.21
C ARG A 99 -2.93 -11.93 -25.62
#